data_AF-Q4T078-F1
#
_entry.id   AF-Q4T078-F1
#
_cell.length_a   1.000
_cell.length_b   1.000
_cell.length_c   1.000
_cell.angle_alpha   90.00
_cell.angle_beta   90.00
_cell.angle_gamma   90.00
#
_symmetry.space_group_name_H-M   'P 1'
#
loop_
_entity.id
_entity.type
_entity.pdbx_description
1 polymer ?
#
loop_
_entity_poly.entity_id
_entity_poly.type
_entity_poly.pdbx_seq_one_letter_code
_entity_poly.pdbx_strand_id
1 'polypeptide(L)'
;LPDMFASKVSAVQDAYADASIGNVTGSNAVNVFLGIGMAWSVAAIYWNMKGENFVVPAGSLAFSVTLFTIFAFLAVSMLLYRRRAHIGGELGGPRGHRLATSAFFFCLWFLYILFSSLEAYCHIEGF
;
A
#
# COMPACT_ATOMS: atom_id res chain seq x y z
N LEU A 1 2.90 10.21 10.07
CA LEU A 1 2.03 11.03 10.96
C LEU A 1 1.35 12.19 10.22
N PRO A 2 2.06 13.13 9.56
CA PRO A 2 1.41 14.22 8.82
C PRO A 2 0.43 13.73 7.73
N ASP A 3 0.82 12.73 6.93
CA ASP A 3 -0.05 12.16 5.87
C ASP A 3 -1.33 11.52 6.42
N MET A 4 -1.23 10.92 7.62
CA MET A 4 -2.37 10.33 8.31
C MET A 4 -3.36 11.42 8.76
N PHE A 5 -2.86 12.54 9.27
CA PHE A 5 -3.72 13.67 9.65
C PHE A 5 -4.38 14.31 8.44
N ALA A 6 -3.66 14.51 7.33
CA ALA A 6 -4.22 15.02 6.08
C ALA A 6 -5.32 14.09 5.52
N SER A 7 -5.08 12.79 5.54
CA SER A 7 -6.03 11.76 5.09
C SER A 7 -7.27 11.71 5.99
N LYS A 8 -7.09 11.84 7.32
CA LYS A 8 -8.21 11.90 8.27
C LYS A 8 -9.07 13.14 8.08
N VAL A 9 -8.45 14.31 7.87
CA VAL A 9 -9.18 15.57 7.64
C VAL A 9 -10.02 15.47 6.36
N SER A 10 -9.42 14.99 5.26
CA SER A 10 -10.15 14.78 3.99
C SER A 10 -11.25 13.73 4.09
N ALA A 11 -11.07 12.66 4.88
CA ALA A 11 -12.10 11.65 5.10
C ALA A 11 -13.29 12.14 5.94
N VAL A 12 -13.08 13.11 6.84
CA VAL A 12 -14.16 13.65 7.71
C VAL A 12 -14.95 14.74 6.99
N GLN A 13 -14.32 15.45 6.05
CA GLN A 13 -14.93 16.56 5.30
C GLN A 13 -15.74 16.10 4.08
N ASP A 14 -15.61 14.83 3.66
CA ASP A 14 -16.33 14.24 2.53
C ASP A 14 -17.18 13.05 2.98
N ALA A 15 -18.47 13.03 2.59
CA ALA A 15 -19.43 11.99 2.94
C ALA A 15 -19.08 10.62 2.33
N TYR A 16 -18.42 10.60 1.16
CA TYR A 16 -17.97 9.38 0.48
C TYR A 16 -16.51 9.05 0.75
N ALA A 17 -15.78 9.99 1.36
CA ALA A 17 -14.37 9.90 1.73
C ALA A 17 -13.43 9.60 0.53
N ASP A 18 -13.86 9.93 -0.68
CA ASP A 18 -13.14 9.64 -1.92
C ASP A 18 -11.86 10.50 -1.99
N ALA A 19 -11.93 11.73 -1.47
CA ALA A 19 -10.77 12.62 -1.34
C ALA A 19 -9.64 12.04 -0.46
N SER A 20 -9.99 11.21 0.53
CA SER A 20 -9.00 10.59 1.41
C SER A 20 -8.21 9.49 0.71
N ILE A 21 -8.83 8.76 -0.23
CA ILE A 21 -8.17 7.73 -1.03
C ILE A 21 -7.08 8.37 -1.91
N GLY A 22 -7.40 9.49 -2.55
CA GLY A 22 -6.46 10.27 -3.35
C GLY A 22 -5.28 10.77 -2.51
N ASN A 23 -5.54 11.28 -1.30
CA ASN A 23 -4.49 11.76 -0.39
C ASN A 23 -3.57 10.64 0.10
N VAL A 24 -4.12 9.50 0.54
CA VAL A 24 -3.32 8.34 0.97
C VAL A 24 -2.49 7.79 -0.19
N THR A 25 -3.11 7.62 -1.36
CA THR A 25 -2.43 7.03 -2.52
C THR A 25 -1.35 7.98 -3.06
N GLY A 26 -1.65 9.26 -3.20
CA GLY A 26 -0.72 10.27 -3.72
C GLY A 26 0.49 10.48 -2.82
N SER A 27 0.28 10.61 -1.50
CA SER A 27 1.38 10.77 -0.54
C SER A 27 2.28 9.52 -0.50
N ASN A 28 1.69 8.32 -0.51
CA ASN A 28 2.46 7.07 -0.56
C ASN A 28 3.22 6.90 -1.89
N ALA A 29 2.63 7.29 -3.03
CA ALA A 29 3.31 7.25 -4.31
C ALA A 29 4.56 8.15 -4.29
N VAL A 30 4.44 9.37 -3.78
CA VAL A 30 5.59 10.27 -3.61
C VAL A 30 6.66 9.66 -2.71
N ASN A 31 6.27 9.07 -1.58
CA ASN A 31 7.21 8.43 -0.66
C ASN A 31 7.99 7.28 -1.33
N VAL A 32 7.34 6.48 -2.18
CA VAL A 32 8.01 5.38 -2.89
C VAL A 32 8.88 5.89 -4.04
N PHE A 33 8.33 6.72 -4.92
CA PHE A 33 9.04 7.17 -6.13
C PHE A 33 10.16 8.15 -5.80
N LEU A 34 9.89 9.17 -4.99
CA LEU A 34 10.89 10.17 -4.62
C LEU A 34 11.76 9.70 -3.45
N GLY A 35 11.21 8.98 -2.48
CA GLY A 35 12.00 8.48 -1.35
C GLY A 35 12.94 7.35 -1.75
N ILE A 36 12.38 6.20 -2.14
CA ILE A 36 13.17 5.00 -2.44
C ILE A 36 13.75 5.07 -3.86
N GLY A 37 12.92 5.44 -4.84
CA GLY A 37 13.30 5.44 -6.26
C GLY A 37 14.44 6.41 -6.59
N MET A 38 14.41 7.63 -6.05
CA MET A 38 15.50 8.59 -6.24
C MET A 38 16.81 8.11 -5.60
N ALA A 39 16.76 7.60 -4.37
CA ALA A 39 17.95 7.10 -3.67
C ALA A 39 18.61 5.94 -4.43
N TRP A 40 17.81 4.98 -4.93
CA TRP A 40 18.30 3.88 -5.75
C TRP A 40 18.89 4.35 -7.09
N SER A 41 18.27 5.35 -7.72
CA SER A 41 18.77 5.91 -8.98
C SER A 41 20.14 6.57 -8.79
N VAL A 42 20.29 7.36 -7.72
CA VAL A 42 21.58 8.00 -7.36
C VAL A 42 22.64 6.95 -7.06
N ALA A 43 22.29 5.90 -6.29
CA ALA A 43 23.21 4.80 -6.00
C ALA A 43 23.67 4.08 -7.27
N ALA A 44 22.74 3.77 -8.18
CA ALA A 44 23.06 3.11 -9.44
C ALA A 44 24.00 3.96 -10.32
N ILE A 45 23.76 5.27 -10.42
CA ILE A 45 24.65 6.20 -11.13
C ILE A 45 26.03 6.24 -10.48
N TYR A 46 26.09 6.36 -9.15
CA TYR A 46 27.36 6.40 -8.41
C TYR A 46 28.24 5.18 -8.67
N TRP A 47 27.68 3.97 -8.57
CA TRP A 47 28.42 2.73 -8.81
C TRP A 47 28.81 2.57 -10.28
N ASN A 48 27.93 2.96 -11.21
CA ASN A 48 28.26 2.99 -12.63
C ASN A 48 29.45 3.93 -12.94
N MET A 49 29.50 5.10 -12.30
CA MET A 49 30.64 6.03 -12.42
C MET A 49 31.93 5.48 -11.84
N LYS A 50 31.85 4.57 -10.86
CA LYS A 50 33.00 3.85 -10.30
C LYS A 50 33.45 2.66 -11.15
N GLY A 51 32.72 2.33 -12.22
CA GLY A 51 32.98 1.17 -13.05
C GLY A 51 32.61 -0.16 -12.38
N GLU A 52 31.81 -0.11 -11.32
CA GLU A 52 31.39 -1.29 -10.55
C GLU A 52 29.88 -1.55 -10.70
N ASN A 53 29.48 -2.78 -10.44
CA ASN A 53 28.08 -3.19 -10.50
C ASN A 53 27.36 -2.88 -9.18
N PHE A 54 26.19 -2.26 -9.26
CA PHE A 54 25.31 -2.06 -8.11
C PHE A 54 24.58 -3.37 -7.78
N VAL A 55 25.11 -4.13 -6.80
CA VAL A 55 24.52 -5.40 -6.35
C VAL A 55 23.79 -5.19 -5.03
N VAL A 56 22.48 -5.49 -5.01
CA VAL A 56 21.64 -5.38 -3.81
C VAL A 56 21.02 -6.75 -3.52
N PRO A 57 21.23 -7.33 -2.32
CA PRO A 57 20.59 -8.57 -1.94
C PRO A 57 19.08 -8.36 -1.78
N ALA A 58 18.27 -9.17 -2.47
CA ALA A 58 16.81 -9.04 -2.45
C ALA A 58 16.18 -9.45 -1.09
N GLY A 59 16.78 -10.41 -0.36
CA GLY A 59 16.25 -10.88 0.92
C GLY A 59 14.76 -11.28 0.84
N SER A 60 13.99 -10.93 1.87
CA SER A 60 12.53 -11.14 1.95
C SER A 60 11.69 -10.17 1.10
N LEU A 61 12.33 -9.29 0.32
CA LEU A 61 11.64 -8.25 -0.44
C LEU A 61 10.74 -8.86 -1.53
N ALA A 62 11.23 -9.88 -2.24
CA ALA A 62 10.48 -10.51 -3.33
C ALA A 62 9.16 -11.13 -2.84
N PHE A 63 9.21 -11.85 -1.72
CA PHE A 63 8.04 -12.43 -1.07
C PHE A 63 7.05 -11.34 -0.64
N SER A 64 7.54 -10.34 0.12
CA SER A 64 6.69 -9.27 0.65
C SER A 64 6.06 -8.42 -0.45
N VAL A 65 6.79 -8.08 -1.50
CA VAL A 65 6.26 -7.31 -2.65
C VAL A 65 5.18 -8.12 -3.37
N THR A 66 5.40 -9.41 -3.61
CA THR A 66 4.41 -10.26 -4.29
C THR A 66 3.12 -10.38 -3.48
N LEU A 67 3.24 -10.63 -2.17
CA LEU A 67 2.10 -10.71 -1.27
C LEU A 67 1.32 -9.38 -1.23
N PHE A 68 2.05 -8.27 -1.13
CA PHE A 68 1.46 -6.93 -1.18
C PHE A 68 0.71 -6.69 -2.49
N THR A 69 1.27 -7.07 -3.64
CA THR A 69 0.62 -6.92 -4.95
C THR A 69 -0.69 -7.70 -5.04
N ILE A 70 -0.73 -8.95 -4.57
CA ILE A 70 -1.95 -9.76 -4.55
C ILE A 70 -3.03 -9.09 -3.70
N PHE A 71 -2.68 -8.65 -2.48
CA PHE A 71 -3.63 -8.00 -1.59
C PHE A 71 -4.07 -6.63 -2.10
N ALA A 72 -3.19 -5.89 -2.79
CA ALA A 72 -3.54 -4.65 -3.46
C ALA A 72 -4.59 -4.87 -4.56
N PHE A 73 -4.47 -5.93 -5.36
CA PHE A 73 -5.49 -6.28 -6.35
C PHE A 73 -6.84 -6.61 -5.71
N LEU A 74 -6.84 -7.36 -4.59
CA LEU A 74 -8.07 -7.63 -3.83
C LEU A 74 -8.68 -6.34 -3.28
N ALA A 75 -7.86 -5.45 -2.73
CA ALA A 75 -8.31 -4.19 -2.16
C ALA A 75 -8.91 -3.25 -3.22
N VAL A 76 -8.21 -3.08 -4.35
CA VAL A 76 -8.69 -2.27 -5.49
C VAL A 76 -9.96 -2.88 -6.08
N SER A 77 -10.03 -4.19 -6.25
CA SER A 77 -11.24 -4.87 -6.73
C SER A 77 -12.44 -4.61 -5.82
N MET A 78 -12.23 -4.63 -4.50
CA MET A 78 -13.27 -4.29 -3.53
C MET A 78 -13.72 -2.82 -3.63
N LEU A 79 -12.78 -1.88 -3.80
CA LEU A 79 -13.10 -0.46 -4.00
C LEU A 79 -13.90 -0.24 -5.30
N LEU A 80 -13.48 -0.87 -6.41
CA LEU A 80 -14.19 -0.80 -7.69
C LEU A 80 -15.59 -1.42 -7.60
N TYR A 81 -15.75 -2.51 -6.86
CA TYR A 81 -17.07 -3.11 -6.61
C TYR A 81 -17.99 -2.15 -5.86
N ARG A 82 -17.49 -1.46 -4.84
CA ARG A 82 -18.27 -0.46 -4.08
C ARG A 82 -18.64 0.78 -4.88
N ARG A 83 -17.85 1.11 -5.90
CA ARG A 83 -18.11 2.23 -6.81
C ARG A 83 -19.36 2.02 -7.69
N ARG A 84 -19.99 0.83 -7.69
CA ARG A 84 -21.26 0.61 -8.38
C ARG A 84 -22.38 1.50 -7.82
N ALA A 85 -23.21 2.00 -8.74
CA ALA A 85 -24.32 2.93 -8.47
C ALA A 85 -25.31 2.48 -7.38
N HIS A 86 -25.37 1.18 -7.09
CA HIS A 86 -26.24 0.63 -6.04
C HIS A 86 -25.76 0.91 -4.59
N ILE A 87 -24.47 1.21 -4.38
CA ILE A 87 -23.88 1.46 -3.04
C ILE A 87 -23.46 2.93 -2.89
N GLY A 88 -22.97 3.55 -3.98
CA GLY A 88 -22.83 5.00 -4.09
C GLY A 88 -21.61 5.64 -3.41
N GLY A 89 -20.59 4.89 -2.98
CA GLY A 89 -19.35 5.48 -2.43
C GLY A 89 -18.18 4.49 -2.32
N GLU A 90 -16.94 4.97 -2.49
CA GLU A 90 -15.74 4.11 -2.51
C GLU A 90 -15.31 3.67 -1.12
N LEU A 91 -15.21 4.61 -0.15
CA LEU A 91 -14.90 4.30 1.25
C LEU A 91 -16.07 4.55 2.22
N GLY A 92 -16.86 5.61 1.96
CA GLY A 92 -18.00 6.06 2.76
C GLY A 92 -19.32 5.33 2.45
N GLY A 93 -20.46 6.01 2.68
CA GLY A 93 -21.78 5.42 2.45
C GLY A 93 -22.39 4.68 3.65
N PRO A 94 -23.36 3.75 3.45
CA PRO A 94 -24.13 3.14 4.53
C PRO A 94 -23.27 2.45 5.59
N ARG A 95 -23.62 2.61 6.86
CA ARG A 95 -22.80 2.19 8.02
C ARG A 95 -22.35 0.72 7.96
N GLY A 96 -23.23 -0.19 7.53
CA GLY A 96 -22.91 -1.61 7.43
C GLY A 96 -21.81 -1.91 6.38
N HIS A 97 -21.97 -1.37 5.16
CA HIS A 97 -21.00 -1.59 4.08
C HIS A 97 -19.64 -0.98 4.41
N ARG A 98 -19.62 0.25 4.95
CA ARG A 98 -18.39 0.89 5.41
C ARG A 98 -17.68 0.04 6.46
N LEU A 99 -18.37 -0.42 7.51
CA LEU A 99 -17.73 -1.21 8.57
C LEU A 99 -17.17 -2.54 8.04
N ALA A 100 -17.94 -3.26 7.23
CA ALA A 100 -17.49 -4.52 6.63
C ALA A 100 -16.24 -4.34 5.77
N THR A 101 -16.20 -3.28 4.95
CA THR A 101 -15.04 -2.99 4.08
C THR A 101 -13.81 -2.53 4.84
N SER A 102 -13.98 -1.72 5.89
CA SER A 102 -12.89 -1.33 6.78
C SER A 102 -12.32 -2.54 7.52
N ALA A 103 -13.17 -3.45 8.01
CA ALA A 103 -12.75 -4.70 8.65
C ALA A 103 -11.98 -5.61 7.68
N PHE A 104 -12.44 -5.72 6.42
CA PHE A 104 -11.74 -6.46 5.38
C PHE A 104 -10.34 -5.90 5.09
N PHE A 105 -10.20 -4.59 4.89
CA PHE A 105 -8.87 -3.97 4.67
C PHE A 105 -7.95 -4.10 5.87
N PHE A 106 -8.49 -3.98 7.09
CA PHE A 106 -7.72 -4.21 8.30
C PHE A 106 -7.24 -5.66 8.41
N CYS A 107 -8.08 -6.63 8.04
CA CYS A 107 -7.72 -8.05 7.99
C CYS A 107 -6.61 -8.31 6.97
N LEU A 108 -6.73 -7.78 5.74
CA LEU A 108 -5.68 -7.90 4.72
C LEU A 108 -4.35 -7.30 5.20
N TRP A 109 -4.39 -6.14 5.85
CA TRP A 109 -3.20 -5.50 6.43
C TRP A 109 -2.56 -6.37 7.52
N PHE A 110 -3.37 -6.94 8.42
CA PHE A 110 -2.87 -7.82 9.46
C PHE A 110 -2.25 -9.10 8.88
N LEU A 111 -2.92 -9.74 7.91
CA LEU A 111 -2.40 -10.92 7.22
C LEU A 111 -1.09 -10.64 6.49
N TYR A 112 -0.98 -9.45 5.87
CA TYR A 112 0.27 -9.02 5.22
C TYR A 112 1.41 -8.97 6.22
N ILE A 113 1.23 -8.28 7.35
CA ILE A 113 2.26 -8.18 8.39
C ILE A 113 2.60 -9.56 8.92
N LEU A 114 1.60 -10.40 9.19
CA LEU A 114 1.80 -11.74 9.73
C LEU A 114 2.65 -12.60 8.79
N PHE A 115 2.27 -12.73 7.52
CA PHE A 115 2.99 -13.58 6.57
C PHE A 115 4.38 -13.03 6.22
N SER A 116 4.50 -11.72 6.00
CA SER A 116 5.82 -11.08 5.77
C SER A 116 6.74 -11.26 6.99
N SER A 117 6.21 -11.20 8.21
CA SER A 117 7.02 -11.41 9.41
C SER A 117 7.42 -12.88 9.57
N LEU A 118 6.49 -13.82 9.32
CA LEU A 118 6.80 -15.25 9.40
C LEU A 118 7.89 -15.67 8.41
N GLU A 119 7.89 -15.13 7.20
CA GLU A 119 8.95 -15.38 6.23
C GLU A 119 10.26 -14.68 6.64
N ALA A 120 10.21 -13.41 7.06
CA ALA A 120 11.41 -12.68 7.48
C ALA A 120 12.12 -13.28 8.72
N TYR A 121 11.36 -13.93 9.61
CA TYR A 121 11.89 -14.66 10.77
C TYR A 121 12.11 -16.16 10.48
N CYS A 122 12.12 -16.58 9.21
CA CYS A 122 12.41 -17.94 8.76
C CYS A 122 11.48 -19.02 9.34
N HIS A 123 10.22 -18.67 9.68
CA HIS A 123 9.21 -19.64 10.11
C HIS A 123 8.50 -20.29 8.92
N ILE A 124 8.48 -19.62 7.76
CA ILE A 124 7.94 -20.10 6.49
C ILE A 124 9.00 -19.83 5.41
N GLU A 125 9.19 -20.77 4.49
CA GLU A 125 10.03 -20.54 3.32
C GLU A 125 9.27 -19.69 2.29
N GLY A 126 9.83 -18.53 1.96
CA GLY A 126 9.46 -17.77 0.77
C GLY A 126 9.92 -18.49 -0.51
N PHE A 127 9.38 -18.07 -1.66
CA PHE A 127 9.76 -18.58 -2.98
C PHE A 127 10.78 -17.67 -3.66
#